data_AF-A0A6G5A5N3-F1
#
_entry.id   AF-A0A6G5A5N3-F1
#
_cell.length_a   1.000
_cell.length_b   1.000
_cell.length_c   1.000
_cell.angle_alpha   90.00
_cell.angle_beta   90.00
_cell.angle_gamma   90.00
#
_symmetry.space_group_name_H-M   'P 1'
#
loop_
_entity.id
_entity.type
_entity.pdbx_description
1 polymer ?
#
loop_
_entity_poly.entity_id
_entity_poly.type
_entity_poly.pdbx_seq_one_letter_code
_entity_poly.pdbx_strand_id
1 'polypeptide(L)'
;MKLLDFSALILAIVSETTEQVWSPADYYSPVHMTPTANRNVKAFCYYIQRDGWLLRRRNYRDGTPCWYSYWWSQRVGYCLRGKCTIMAAPVEIPCDGVHRSPGYATSCTYICTEGSRRYNMTYKNGTLCLPIGGNGRRAGPAGLCMNGVCSPIYEPTLEEDQQTHPSQLLQCPDRKHTGRNILMSCYYYCNENGTWYAGYYDSQPSSGCNLRNPTPEQPLGWCCRGDCIKKYNCEQ
;
A
#
# COMPACT_ATOMS: atom_id res chain seq x y z
N MET A 1 49.73 -35.95 41.89
CA MET A 1 49.75 -35.48 40.48
C MET A 1 48.31 -35.20 40.07
N LYS A 2 47.96 -33.92 39.91
CA LYS A 2 46.65 -33.47 39.43
C LYS A 2 46.81 -33.19 37.93
N LEU A 3 46.07 -33.91 37.08
CA LEU A 3 45.94 -33.62 35.66
C LEU A 3 44.50 -33.14 35.44
N LEU A 4 44.39 -31.87 35.05
CA LEU A 4 43.17 -31.13 34.79
C LEU A 4 42.60 -31.53 33.43
N ASP A 5 41.37 -32.03 33.45
CA ASP A 5 40.50 -32.17 32.29
C ASP A 5 40.11 -30.78 31.78
N PHE A 6 40.49 -30.46 30.54
CA PHE A 6 40.00 -29.32 29.79
C PHE A 6 39.02 -29.80 28.73
N SER A 7 37.72 -29.79 29.05
CA SER A 7 36.64 -29.94 28.07
C SER A 7 36.33 -28.57 27.47
N ALA A 8 36.82 -28.30 26.26
CA ALA A 8 36.46 -27.11 25.50
C ALA A 8 35.07 -27.30 24.86
N LEU A 9 34.10 -26.51 25.30
CA LEU A 9 32.75 -26.45 24.72
C LEU A 9 32.78 -25.48 23.53
N ILE A 10 32.76 -25.99 22.30
CA ILE A 10 32.58 -25.17 21.09
C ILE A 10 31.07 -25.13 20.79
N LEU A 11 30.43 -24.01 21.12
CA LEU A 11 29.07 -23.67 20.67
C LEU A 11 29.16 -23.11 19.25
N ALA A 12 28.92 -23.95 18.25
CA ALA A 12 28.66 -23.50 16.88
C ALA A 12 27.18 -23.10 16.78
N ILE A 13 26.91 -21.78 16.80
CA ILE A 13 25.61 -21.22 16.43
C ILE A 13 25.66 -20.99 14.92
N VAL A 14 25.15 -21.96 14.14
CA VAL A 14 24.86 -21.71 12.72
C VAL A 14 23.50 -21.03 12.69
N SER A 15 23.53 -19.73 12.38
CA SER A 15 22.36 -18.92 12.09
C SER A 15 21.68 -19.43 10.82
N GLU A 16 20.55 -20.12 10.96
CA GLU A 16 19.59 -20.24 9.89
C GLU A 16 19.03 -18.84 9.60
N THR A 17 19.48 -18.26 8.47
CA THR A 17 18.82 -17.13 7.84
C THR A 17 17.45 -17.58 7.37
N THR A 18 16.48 -17.43 8.26
CA THR A 18 15.06 -17.49 7.92
C THR A 18 14.79 -16.34 6.96
N GLU A 19 14.42 -16.68 5.73
CA GLU A 19 13.76 -15.76 4.82
C GLU A 19 12.51 -15.22 5.53
N GLN A 20 12.63 -14.02 6.08
CA GLN A 20 11.48 -13.22 6.51
C GLN A 20 10.70 -12.85 5.25
N VAL A 21 9.78 -13.73 4.88
CA VAL A 21 8.59 -13.34 4.13
C VAL A 21 7.89 -12.31 5.01
N TRP A 22 7.92 -11.04 4.59
CA TRP A 22 7.12 -9.99 5.18
C TRP A 22 5.66 -10.35 4.91
N SER A 23 5.05 -11.12 5.81
CA SER A 23 3.62 -11.14 5.95
C SER A 23 3.19 -9.70 6.19
N PRO A 24 2.29 -9.11 5.38
CA PRO A 24 1.67 -7.86 5.77
C PRO A 24 1.05 -8.13 7.13
N ALA A 25 1.49 -7.36 8.13
CA ALA A 25 0.96 -7.40 9.48
C ALA A 25 -0.56 -7.57 9.37
N ASP A 26 -1.06 -8.64 10.00
CA ASP A 26 -2.48 -8.79 10.26
C ASP A 26 -2.95 -7.46 10.81
N TYR A 27 -3.65 -6.71 9.96
CA TYR A 27 -4.27 -5.45 10.31
C TYR A 27 -5.46 -5.85 11.18
N TYR A 28 -5.18 -6.22 12.43
CA TYR A 28 -6.15 -6.23 13.50
C TYR A 28 -6.54 -4.76 13.68
N SER A 29 -7.50 -4.33 12.87
CA SER A 29 -8.07 -3.01 12.98
C SER A 29 -8.60 -2.86 14.41
N PRO A 30 -8.18 -1.83 15.16
CA PRO A 30 -8.56 -1.63 16.56
C PRO A 30 -10.01 -1.11 16.69
N VAL A 31 -10.94 -1.64 15.88
CA VAL A 31 -12.39 -1.38 16.01
C VAL A 31 -12.99 -2.28 17.10
N HIS A 32 -12.15 -2.76 18.01
CA HIS A 32 -12.61 -3.33 19.27
C HIS A 32 -12.97 -2.16 20.20
N MET A 33 -14.27 -1.98 20.42
CA MET A 33 -14.88 -1.10 21.44
C MET A 33 -15.28 0.33 21.02
N THR A 34 -15.98 0.52 19.91
CA THR A 34 -16.82 1.74 19.78
C THR A 34 -18.26 1.45 20.27
N PRO A 35 -18.84 2.27 21.16
CA PRO A 35 -20.22 2.12 21.66
C PRO A 35 -21.29 2.06 20.55
N THR A 36 -20.97 2.63 19.39
CA THR A 36 -21.82 2.65 18.20
C THR A 36 -21.98 1.28 17.55
N ALA A 37 -20.98 0.38 17.68
CA ALA A 37 -21.04 -0.98 17.15
C ALA A 37 -22.00 -1.89 17.95
N ASN A 38 -22.31 -1.55 19.20
CA ASN A 38 -23.09 -2.40 20.11
C ASN A 38 -24.61 -2.26 19.98
N ARG A 39 -25.13 -1.23 19.32
CA ARG A 39 -26.60 -1.01 19.22
C ARG A 39 -27.34 -2.01 18.34
N ASN A 40 -26.64 -2.79 17.51
CA ASN A 40 -27.25 -3.70 16.52
C ASN A 40 -26.73 -5.15 16.57
N VAL A 41 -26.07 -5.55 17.66
CA VAL A 41 -25.53 -6.92 17.81
C VAL A 41 -26.68 -7.92 17.88
N LYS A 42 -26.69 -8.89 16.96
CA LYS A 42 -27.73 -9.91 16.90
C LYS A 42 -27.42 -11.07 17.85
N ALA A 43 -28.44 -11.57 18.54
CA ALA A 43 -28.30 -12.79 19.36
C ALA A 43 -27.93 -14.00 18.49
N PHE A 44 -28.43 -14.05 17.25
CA PHE A 44 -28.17 -15.11 16.30
C PHE A 44 -27.99 -14.55 14.89
N CYS A 45 -27.29 -15.30 14.03
CA CYS A 45 -27.04 -14.93 12.64
C CYS A 45 -28.16 -15.30 11.66
N TYR A 46 -29.35 -15.55 12.19
CA TYR A 46 -30.55 -15.84 11.42
C TYR A 46 -31.77 -15.16 12.03
N TYR A 47 -32.80 -14.98 11.21
CA TYR A 47 -34.12 -14.49 11.61
C TYR A 47 -35.21 -15.30 10.89
N ILE A 48 -36.43 -15.22 11.40
CA ILE A 48 -37.60 -15.85 10.79
C ILE A 48 -38.34 -14.77 10.00
N GLN A 49 -38.51 -15.00 8.71
CA GLN A 49 -39.28 -14.14 7.82
C GLN A 49 -40.58 -14.85 7.44
N ARG A 50 -41.70 -14.13 7.54
CA ARG A 50 -42.99 -14.63 7.05
C ARG A 50 -43.10 -14.32 5.55
N ASP A 51 -43.38 -15.36 4.77
CA ASP A 51 -43.58 -15.32 3.32
C ASP A 51 -44.95 -15.94 3.03
N GLY A 52 -46.00 -15.11 3.12
CA GLY A 52 -47.40 -15.55 3.16
C GLY A 52 -47.73 -16.34 4.43
N TRP A 53 -48.12 -17.61 4.27
CA TRP A 53 -48.38 -18.55 5.38
C TRP A 53 -47.16 -19.35 5.80
N LEU A 54 -46.04 -19.29 5.06
CA LEU A 54 -44.81 -19.98 5.41
C LEU A 54 -43.91 -19.12 6.30
N LEU A 55 -43.37 -19.74 7.36
CA LEU A 55 -42.24 -19.20 8.11
C LEU A 55 -40.94 -19.73 7.48
N ARG A 56 -40.12 -18.83 6.94
CA ARG A 56 -38.82 -19.17 6.38
C ARG A 56 -37.70 -18.65 7.26
N ARG A 57 -36.72 -19.50 7.53
CA ARG A 57 -35.47 -19.08 8.18
C ARG A 57 -34.57 -18.41 7.15
N ARG A 58 -34.13 -17.18 7.41
CA ARG A 58 -33.15 -16.43 6.61
C ARG A 58 -31.95 -16.07 7.45
N ASN A 59 -30.81 -15.87 6.81
CA ASN A 59 -29.57 -15.45 7.48
C ASN A 59 -29.38 -13.94 7.36
N TYR A 60 -28.81 -13.32 8.38
CA TYR A 60 -28.28 -11.95 8.25
C TYR A 60 -27.10 -11.94 7.27
N ARG A 61 -26.80 -10.76 6.68
CA ARG A 61 -25.66 -10.61 5.78
C ARG A 61 -24.35 -10.92 6.50
N ASP A 62 -23.40 -11.49 5.78
CA ASP A 62 -22.06 -11.73 6.31
C ASP A 62 -21.43 -10.39 6.75
N GLY A 63 -20.76 -10.38 7.90
CA GLY A 63 -20.26 -9.17 8.56
C GLY A 63 -21.25 -8.49 9.52
N THR A 64 -22.50 -8.96 9.65
CA THR A 64 -23.43 -8.45 10.68
C THR A 64 -22.90 -8.79 12.08
N PRO A 65 -22.82 -7.84 13.03
CA PRO A 65 -22.32 -8.13 14.38
C PRO A 65 -23.27 -9.06 15.15
N CYS A 66 -22.72 -10.02 15.89
CA CYS A 66 -23.49 -11.03 16.63
C CYS A 66 -22.83 -11.43 17.95
N TRP A 67 -23.62 -12.03 18.85
CA TRP A 67 -23.11 -12.60 20.10
C TRP A 67 -22.52 -13.99 19.86
N TYR A 68 -21.20 -14.14 20.01
CA TYR A 68 -20.53 -15.43 19.79
C TYR A 68 -20.82 -16.43 20.91
N SER A 69 -20.85 -15.94 22.15
CA SER A 69 -21.24 -16.73 23.32
C SER A 69 -22.20 -15.90 24.16
N TYR A 70 -23.47 -16.27 24.13
CA TYR A 70 -24.47 -15.66 25.00
C TYR A 70 -24.24 -16.00 26.48
N TRP A 71 -23.54 -17.10 26.77
CA TRP A 71 -23.50 -17.69 28.12
C TRP A 71 -22.21 -17.47 28.91
N TRP A 72 -21.04 -17.27 28.28
CA TRP A 72 -19.75 -17.34 29.02
C TRP A 72 -18.74 -16.23 28.72
N SER A 73 -18.93 -15.45 27.65
CA SER A 73 -18.06 -14.31 27.36
C SER A 73 -18.79 -13.38 26.39
N GLN A 74 -18.97 -12.11 26.75
CA GLN A 74 -19.58 -11.07 25.90
C GLN A 74 -18.65 -10.70 24.72
N ARG A 75 -18.24 -11.69 23.92
CA ARG A 75 -17.46 -11.50 22.71
C ARG A 75 -18.42 -11.27 21.56
N VAL A 76 -18.31 -10.10 20.96
CA VAL A 76 -18.99 -9.78 19.71
C VAL A 76 -18.18 -10.41 18.58
N GLY A 77 -18.85 -11.25 17.80
CA GLY A 77 -18.35 -11.78 16.53
C GLY A 77 -19.11 -11.18 15.36
N TYR A 78 -18.94 -11.79 14.19
CA TYR A 78 -19.64 -11.45 12.97
C TYR A 78 -20.33 -12.68 12.38
N CYS A 79 -21.46 -12.44 11.73
CA CYS A 79 -22.16 -13.48 10.99
C CYS A 79 -21.35 -13.88 9.78
N LEU A 80 -21.17 -15.19 9.62
CA LEU A 80 -20.60 -15.81 8.43
C LEU A 80 -21.42 -17.05 8.10
N ARG A 81 -22.11 -17.03 6.95
CA ARG A 81 -22.96 -18.13 6.47
C ARG A 81 -23.97 -18.61 7.52
N GLY A 82 -24.57 -17.67 8.26
CA GLY A 82 -25.59 -17.94 9.28
C GLY A 82 -25.07 -18.42 10.64
N LYS A 83 -23.75 -18.44 10.86
CA LYS A 83 -23.12 -18.72 12.17
C LYS A 83 -22.41 -17.47 12.69
N CYS A 84 -22.44 -17.27 14.00
CA CYS A 84 -21.64 -16.22 14.62
C CYS A 84 -20.21 -16.72 14.79
N THR A 85 -19.22 -15.95 14.35
CA THR A 85 -17.81 -16.32 14.44
C THR A 85 -17.00 -15.14 14.97
N ILE A 86 -15.95 -15.39 15.75
CA ILE A 86 -15.04 -14.33 16.22
C ILE A 86 -14.04 -13.94 15.12
N MET A 87 -14.02 -14.69 14.01
CA MET A 87 -13.21 -14.34 12.85
C MET A 87 -13.87 -13.16 12.15
N ALA A 88 -13.10 -12.13 11.82
CA ALA A 88 -13.59 -11.06 10.96
C ALA A 88 -14.10 -11.68 9.66
N ALA A 89 -15.25 -11.20 9.17
CA ALA A 89 -15.70 -11.59 7.84
C ALA A 89 -14.56 -11.30 6.85
N PRO A 90 -14.20 -12.23 5.96
CA PRO A 90 -13.12 -12.00 5.01
C PRO A 90 -13.45 -10.73 4.21
N VAL A 91 -12.52 -9.77 4.21
CA VAL A 91 -12.67 -8.54 3.44
C VAL A 91 -12.71 -8.94 1.96
N GLU A 92 -13.84 -8.72 1.30
CA GLU A 92 -13.97 -8.99 -0.13
C GLU A 92 -13.22 -7.92 -0.93
N ILE A 93 -12.04 -8.29 -1.43
CA ILE A 93 -11.26 -7.52 -2.39
C ILE A 93 -11.60 -8.02 -3.81
N PRO A 94 -12.23 -7.21 -4.67
CA PRO A 94 -12.67 -7.67 -5.99
C PRO A 94 -11.50 -8.00 -6.93
N CYS A 95 -11.67 -9.05 -7.72
CA CYS A 95 -10.71 -9.53 -8.72
C CYS A 95 -10.87 -8.81 -10.08
N ASP A 96 -10.93 -7.47 -10.08
CA ASP A 96 -11.21 -6.66 -11.27
C ASP A 96 -9.99 -5.90 -11.84
N GLY A 97 -8.81 -6.12 -11.26
CA GLY A 97 -7.55 -5.51 -11.68
C GLY A 97 -7.43 -4.02 -11.37
N VAL A 98 -8.30 -3.44 -10.54
CA VAL A 98 -8.31 -2.00 -10.22
C VAL A 98 -7.54 -1.74 -8.92
N HIS A 99 -6.55 -0.86 -8.98
CA HIS A 99 -5.83 -0.40 -7.81
C HIS A 99 -6.68 0.58 -6.97
N ARG A 100 -6.81 0.29 -5.68
CA ARG A 100 -7.66 1.05 -4.74
C ARG A 100 -6.89 1.62 -3.55
N SER A 101 -5.60 1.34 -3.46
CA SER A 101 -4.80 1.90 -2.37
C SER A 101 -4.53 3.38 -2.67
N PRO A 102 -4.36 4.22 -1.64
CA PRO A 102 -4.28 5.67 -1.82
C PRO A 102 -2.99 6.16 -2.48
N GLY A 103 -1.95 5.32 -2.61
CA GLY A 103 -0.65 5.68 -3.17
C GLY A 103 -0.32 4.96 -4.47
N TYR A 104 0.96 4.97 -4.83
CA TYR A 104 1.46 4.13 -5.93
C TYR A 104 1.39 2.64 -5.59
N ALA A 105 1.09 1.81 -6.58
CA ALA A 105 1.25 0.38 -6.46
C ALA A 105 2.75 0.04 -6.38
N THR A 106 3.20 -0.60 -5.30
CA THR A 106 4.59 -1.05 -5.15
C THR A 106 4.85 -2.39 -5.84
N SER A 107 3.79 -3.09 -6.23
CA SER A 107 3.79 -4.30 -7.05
C SER A 107 2.66 -4.21 -8.08
N CYS A 108 2.87 -4.78 -9.27
CA CYS A 108 1.84 -4.86 -10.30
C CYS A 108 0.95 -6.11 -10.18
N THR A 109 1.00 -6.74 -9.02
CA THR A 109 0.19 -7.87 -8.59
C THR A 109 -0.45 -7.56 -7.25
N TYR A 110 -1.62 -8.14 -7.01
CA TYR A 110 -2.35 -8.01 -5.76
C TYR A 110 -3.16 -9.26 -5.44
N ILE A 111 -3.48 -9.44 -4.17
CA ILE A 111 -4.32 -10.54 -3.72
C ILE A 111 -5.76 -10.05 -3.71
N CYS A 112 -6.61 -10.71 -4.50
CA CYS A 112 -8.06 -10.52 -4.46
C CYS A 112 -8.74 -11.73 -3.80
N THR A 113 -9.99 -11.56 -3.41
CA THR A 113 -10.79 -12.60 -2.73
C THR A 113 -12.15 -12.73 -3.37
N GLU A 114 -12.56 -13.96 -3.64
CA GLU A 114 -13.91 -14.30 -4.08
C GLU A 114 -14.49 -15.34 -3.11
N GLY A 115 -15.44 -14.92 -2.28
CA GLY A 115 -15.91 -15.71 -1.15
C GLY A 115 -14.78 -16.08 -0.19
N SER A 116 -14.45 -17.37 -0.08
CA SER A 116 -13.38 -17.86 0.81
C SER A 116 -12.05 -18.14 0.09
N ARG A 117 -11.94 -17.89 -1.22
CA ARG A 117 -10.73 -18.15 -2.01
C ARG A 117 -9.92 -16.87 -2.19
N ARG A 118 -8.59 -16.99 -2.16
CA ARG A 118 -7.63 -15.93 -2.46
C ARG A 118 -6.98 -16.22 -3.82
N TYR A 119 -6.88 -15.21 -4.66
CA TYR A 119 -6.20 -15.31 -5.95
C TYR A 119 -5.13 -14.23 -6.07
N ASN A 120 -3.99 -14.59 -6.64
CA ASN A 120 -2.99 -13.62 -7.04
C ASN A 120 -3.33 -13.13 -8.45
N MET A 121 -3.63 -11.84 -8.60
CA MET A 121 -4.04 -11.21 -9.85
C MET A 121 -3.09 -10.08 -10.21
N THR A 122 -2.96 -9.80 -11.50
CA THR A 122 -2.24 -8.61 -11.98
C THR A 122 -3.17 -7.40 -12.03
N TYR A 123 -2.64 -6.21 -11.73
CA TYR A 123 -3.35 -4.98 -12.05
C TYR A 123 -3.47 -4.80 -13.56
N LYS A 124 -4.47 -4.00 -13.97
CA LYS A 124 -4.65 -3.63 -15.38
C LYS A 124 -3.45 -2.85 -15.90
N ASN A 125 -3.15 -3.03 -17.18
CA ASN A 125 -2.11 -2.24 -17.85
C ASN A 125 -2.40 -0.73 -17.72
N GLY A 126 -1.37 0.05 -17.47
CA GLY A 126 -1.49 1.49 -17.22
C GLY A 126 -1.76 1.87 -15.76
N THR A 127 -1.89 0.91 -14.84
CA THR A 127 -1.96 1.21 -13.40
C THR A 127 -0.67 1.86 -12.92
N LEU A 128 -0.76 2.97 -12.19
CA LEU A 128 0.42 3.67 -11.67
C LEU A 128 1.18 2.82 -10.66
N CYS A 129 2.49 2.72 -10.83
CA CYS A 129 3.35 1.93 -9.95
C CYS A 129 4.65 2.66 -9.64
N LEU A 130 5.29 2.25 -8.53
CA LEU A 130 6.60 2.72 -8.13
C LEU A 130 7.47 1.51 -7.79
N PRO A 131 8.59 1.28 -8.51
CA PRO A 131 9.43 0.12 -8.26
C PRO A 131 10.17 0.28 -6.93
N ILE A 132 9.96 -0.68 -6.03
CA ILE A 132 10.64 -0.76 -4.73
C ILE A 132 11.63 -1.91 -4.77
N GLY A 133 12.88 -1.65 -4.40
CA GLY A 133 13.94 -2.65 -4.28
C GLY A 133 13.78 -3.50 -3.01
N GLY A 134 14.55 -4.60 -2.93
CA GLY A 134 14.45 -5.54 -1.79
C GLY A 134 14.79 -4.95 -0.41
N ASN A 135 15.43 -3.79 -0.36
CA ASN A 135 15.71 -3.04 0.88
C ASN A 135 14.56 -2.09 1.30
N GLY A 136 13.40 -2.18 0.64
CA GLY A 136 12.25 -1.30 0.89
C GLY A 136 12.45 0.14 0.38
N ARG A 137 13.54 0.43 -0.32
CA ARG A 137 13.79 1.74 -0.93
C ARG A 137 13.33 1.73 -2.39
N ARG A 138 12.93 2.90 -2.87
CA ARG A 138 12.65 3.12 -4.29
C ARG A 138 13.86 2.73 -5.15
N ALA A 139 13.63 1.96 -6.22
CA ALA A 139 14.64 1.52 -7.18
C ALA A 139 14.66 2.35 -8.48
N GLY A 140 13.63 3.17 -8.74
CA GLY A 140 13.49 3.95 -9.97
C GLY A 140 12.32 4.93 -9.93
N PRO A 141 12.09 5.72 -10.99
CA PRO A 141 10.96 6.66 -11.08
C PRO A 141 9.61 5.92 -11.10
N ALA A 142 8.53 6.68 -10.97
CA ALA A 142 7.19 6.15 -11.20
C ALA A 142 7.07 5.60 -12.62
N GLY A 143 6.12 4.69 -12.78
CA GLY A 143 5.89 3.99 -14.03
C GLY A 143 4.48 3.46 -14.12
N LEU A 144 4.29 2.59 -15.12
CA LEU A 144 3.01 1.94 -15.40
C LEU A 144 3.17 0.43 -15.27
N CYS A 145 2.16 -0.22 -14.70
CA CYS A 145 2.06 -1.67 -14.73
C CYS A 145 1.81 -2.12 -16.16
N MET A 146 2.65 -3.06 -16.62
CA MET A 146 2.55 -3.69 -17.93
C MET A 146 2.79 -5.18 -17.75
N ASN A 147 1.78 -6.01 -18.07
CA ASN A 147 1.86 -7.46 -17.96
C ASN A 147 2.32 -7.96 -16.57
N GLY A 148 1.83 -7.32 -15.51
CA GLY A 148 2.18 -7.67 -14.12
C GLY A 148 3.55 -7.18 -13.64
N VAL A 149 4.27 -6.39 -14.44
CA VAL A 149 5.58 -5.81 -14.09
C VAL A 149 5.47 -4.29 -14.07
N CYS A 150 6.12 -3.64 -13.09
CA CYS A 150 6.19 -2.18 -13.06
C CYS A 150 7.25 -1.69 -14.04
N SER A 151 6.84 -0.93 -15.06
CA SER A 151 7.74 -0.36 -16.06
C SER A 151 8.02 1.11 -15.74
N PRO A 152 9.17 1.43 -15.10
CA PRO A 152 9.54 2.82 -14.80
C PRO A 152 9.83 3.62 -16.07
N ILE A 153 9.51 4.91 -16.05
CA ILE A 153 9.77 5.84 -17.17
C ILE A 153 10.89 6.81 -16.76
N TYR A 154 12.09 6.62 -17.32
CA TYR A 154 13.29 7.41 -16.93
C TYR A 154 13.38 8.76 -17.62
N GLU A 155 12.92 8.84 -18.87
CA GLU A 155 12.92 10.05 -19.68
C GLU A 155 11.48 10.32 -20.15
N PRO A 156 10.55 10.59 -19.22
CA PRO A 156 9.15 10.75 -19.58
C PRO A 156 8.99 11.99 -20.45
N THR A 157 8.11 11.94 -21.44
CA THR A 157 7.52 13.13 -22.08
C THR A 157 6.74 13.96 -21.05
N LEU A 158 6.33 15.19 -21.39
CA LEU A 158 5.51 16.01 -20.47
C LEU A 158 4.20 15.29 -20.12
N GLU A 159 3.57 14.66 -21.10
CA GLU A 159 2.32 13.92 -20.94
C GLU A 159 2.50 12.69 -20.04
N GLU A 160 3.55 11.90 -20.24
CA GLU A 160 3.86 10.74 -19.38
C GLU A 160 4.20 11.16 -17.95
N ASP A 161 4.91 12.27 -17.77
CA ASP A 161 5.28 12.78 -16.44
C ASP A 161 4.02 13.24 -15.68
N GLN A 162 3.10 13.93 -16.36
CA GLN A 162 1.80 14.29 -15.78
C GLN A 162 0.90 13.07 -15.51
N GLN A 163 0.91 12.09 -16.41
CA GLN A 163 0.16 10.85 -16.24
C GLN A 163 0.66 10.04 -15.05
N THR A 164 1.98 9.97 -14.86
CA THR A 164 2.61 9.22 -13.75
C THR A 164 2.59 9.97 -12.42
N HIS A 165 2.29 11.27 -12.41
CA HIS A 165 2.20 12.09 -11.19
C HIS A 165 0.86 12.85 -11.10
N PRO A 166 -0.28 12.14 -11.06
CA PRO A 166 -1.58 12.79 -10.93
C PRO A 166 -1.70 13.50 -9.58
N SER A 167 -2.48 14.58 -9.55
CA SER A 167 -2.64 15.44 -8.37
C SER A 167 -3.04 14.71 -7.08
N GLN A 168 -3.83 13.65 -7.19
CA GLN A 168 -4.24 12.80 -6.07
C GLN A 168 -3.08 12.06 -5.36
N LEU A 169 -1.95 11.87 -6.05
CA LEU A 169 -0.74 11.23 -5.52
C LEU A 169 0.30 12.24 -5.05
N LEU A 170 0.06 13.53 -5.24
CA LEU A 170 0.93 14.62 -4.80
C LEU A 170 0.63 15.00 -3.35
N GLN A 171 1.06 14.14 -2.43
CA GLN A 171 0.83 14.31 -0.99
C GLN A 171 2.11 14.65 -0.22
N CYS A 172 3.28 14.40 -0.80
CA CYS A 172 4.53 14.77 -0.14
C CYS A 172 4.67 16.30 -0.09
N PRO A 173 5.20 16.86 1.02
CA PRO A 173 5.45 18.30 1.12
C PRO A 173 6.50 18.76 0.10
N ASP A 174 6.60 20.05 -0.22
CA ASP A 174 7.71 20.49 -1.07
C ASP A 174 9.05 20.26 -0.37
N ARG A 175 10.05 19.82 -1.13
CA ARG A 175 11.37 19.46 -0.60
C ARG A 175 12.48 20.24 -1.29
N LYS A 176 13.39 20.79 -0.48
CA LYS A 176 14.64 21.36 -1.01
C LYS A 176 15.57 20.27 -1.52
N HIS A 177 16.11 20.44 -2.73
CA HIS A 177 17.23 19.62 -3.17
C HIS A 177 18.53 20.13 -2.54
N THR A 178 19.15 19.29 -1.72
CA THR A 178 20.43 19.60 -1.04
C THR A 178 21.61 18.86 -1.67
N GLY A 179 21.37 18.03 -2.68
CA GLY A 179 22.41 17.30 -3.39
C GLY A 179 23.21 18.21 -4.32
N ARG A 180 24.41 17.77 -4.70
CA ARG A 180 25.25 18.44 -5.71
C ARG A 180 24.93 18.02 -7.14
N ASN A 181 24.12 16.97 -7.30
CA ASN A 181 23.75 16.39 -8.60
C ASN A 181 22.61 17.17 -9.25
N ILE A 182 22.59 17.22 -10.57
CA ILE A 182 21.44 17.72 -11.33
C ILE A 182 20.29 16.72 -11.23
N LEU A 183 19.08 17.23 -11.04
CA LEU A 183 17.87 16.42 -10.99
C LEU A 183 17.45 16.00 -12.39
N MET A 184 17.20 14.70 -12.58
CA MET A 184 16.60 14.18 -13.81
C MET A 184 15.08 14.39 -13.85
N SER A 185 14.45 14.56 -12.68
CA SER A 185 13.02 14.84 -12.53
C SER A 185 12.83 15.81 -11.38
N CYS A 186 11.86 16.71 -11.52
CA CYS A 186 11.48 17.66 -10.48
C CYS A 186 10.47 17.07 -9.48
N TYR A 187 10.13 15.79 -9.65
CA TYR A 187 9.40 15.02 -8.66
C TYR A 187 10.36 14.27 -7.73
N TYR A 188 9.91 14.10 -6.49
CA TYR A 188 10.50 13.19 -5.54
C TYR A 188 9.40 12.33 -4.91
N TYR A 189 9.81 11.27 -4.22
CA TYR A 189 8.88 10.34 -3.59
C TYR A 189 9.13 10.25 -2.10
N CYS A 190 8.04 10.19 -1.33
CA CYS A 190 8.06 9.97 0.12
C CYS A 190 7.25 8.72 0.45
N ASN A 191 7.61 8.10 1.57
CA ASN A 191 6.84 7.00 2.16
C ASN A 191 6.17 7.53 3.42
N GLU A 192 4.84 7.56 3.42
CA GLU A 192 4.03 7.94 4.55
C GLU A 192 3.26 6.72 5.04
N ASN A 193 3.61 6.22 6.23
CA ASN A 193 2.98 5.06 6.86
C ASN A 193 2.89 3.82 5.95
N GLY A 194 3.95 3.55 5.18
CA GLY A 194 4.03 2.42 4.26
C GLY A 194 3.43 2.68 2.87
N THR A 195 2.85 3.87 2.64
CA THR A 195 2.26 4.25 1.36
C THR A 195 3.18 5.22 0.62
N TRP A 196 3.38 5.01 -0.67
CA TRP A 196 4.24 5.86 -1.49
C TRP A 196 3.44 6.93 -2.21
N TYR A 197 3.94 8.16 -2.11
CA TYR A 197 3.40 9.34 -2.75
C TYR A 197 4.51 10.09 -3.51
N ALA A 198 4.11 11.04 -4.33
CA ALA A 198 5.00 11.98 -4.98
C ALA A 198 4.86 13.38 -4.37
N GLY A 199 5.87 14.21 -4.61
CA GLY A 199 5.82 15.65 -4.36
C GLY A 199 6.88 16.35 -5.18
N TYR A 200 6.99 17.66 -4.98
CA TYR A 200 7.86 18.49 -5.80
C TYR A 200 9.17 18.84 -5.10
N TYR A 201 10.24 18.91 -5.87
CA TYR A 201 11.36 19.73 -5.45
C TYR A 201 10.99 21.21 -5.54
N ASP A 202 11.44 21.98 -4.55
CA ASP A 202 11.21 23.43 -4.53
C ASP A 202 11.92 24.15 -5.68
N SER A 203 11.61 25.43 -5.87
CA SER A 203 12.19 26.28 -6.91
C SER A 203 13.40 27.09 -6.46
N GLN A 204 14.09 26.61 -5.40
CA GLN A 204 15.29 27.25 -4.89
C GLN A 204 16.48 27.10 -5.86
N PRO A 205 17.50 27.97 -5.80
CA PRO A 205 18.68 27.87 -6.66
C PRO A 205 19.42 26.53 -6.61
N SER A 206 19.23 25.75 -5.54
CA SER A 206 19.82 24.42 -5.36
C SER A 206 19.08 23.30 -6.10
N SER A 207 17.84 23.53 -6.56
CA SER A 207 16.99 22.53 -7.21
C SER A 207 17.14 22.55 -8.73
N GLY A 208 18.40 22.41 -9.18
CA GLY A 208 18.76 22.40 -10.59
C GLY A 208 18.35 21.12 -11.30
N CYS A 209 17.88 21.23 -12.54
CA CYS A 209 17.37 20.13 -13.36
C CYS A 209 17.81 20.25 -14.82
N ASN A 210 17.71 19.15 -15.58
CA ASN A 210 17.94 19.18 -17.03
C ASN A 210 16.71 19.75 -17.75
N LEU A 211 16.92 20.77 -18.59
CA LEU A 211 15.86 21.28 -19.45
C LEU A 211 15.49 20.22 -20.49
N ARG A 212 14.19 20.07 -20.76
CA ARG A 212 13.69 19.19 -21.83
C ARG A 212 14.18 19.63 -23.21
N ASN A 213 14.23 20.95 -23.43
CA ASN A 213 14.71 21.58 -24.67
C ASN A 213 15.88 22.52 -24.32
N PRO A 214 17.09 21.97 -24.09
CA PRO A 214 18.24 22.77 -23.73
C PRO A 214 18.75 23.60 -24.92
N THR A 215 19.32 24.78 -24.65
CA THR A 215 20.16 25.49 -25.63
C THR A 215 21.63 25.36 -25.23
N PRO A 216 22.60 25.55 -26.14
CA PRO A 216 24.02 25.50 -25.79
C PRO A 216 24.40 26.47 -24.65
N GLU A 217 23.75 27.63 -24.59
CA GLU A 217 23.99 28.65 -23.56
C GLU A 217 23.25 28.34 -22.24
N GLN A 218 22.18 27.54 -22.30
CA GLN A 218 21.35 27.21 -21.16
C GLN A 218 20.90 25.74 -21.20
N PRO A 219 21.76 24.80 -20.78
CA PRO A 219 21.42 23.38 -20.73
C PRO A 219 20.59 22.99 -19.49
N LEU A 220 20.63 23.82 -18.44
CA LEU A 220 20.05 23.54 -17.13
C LEU A 220 18.95 24.55 -16.77
N GLY A 221 18.07 24.12 -15.89
CA GLY A 221 16.99 24.92 -15.32
C GLY A 221 16.82 24.66 -13.83
N TRP A 222 15.68 25.10 -13.31
CA TRP A 222 15.25 24.92 -11.92
C TRP A 222 13.87 24.30 -11.87
N CYS A 223 13.65 23.49 -10.85
CA CYS A 223 12.37 22.84 -10.66
C CYS A 223 11.28 23.84 -10.28
N CYS A 224 10.10 23.66 -10.85
CA CYS A 224 8.91 24.41 -10.50
C CYS A 224 7.69 23.52 -10.71
N ARG A 225 7.07 23.07 -9.61
CA ARG A 225 5.83 22.27 -9.64
C ARG A 225 5.89 21.09 -10.63
N GLY A 226 7.02 20.39 -10.66
CA GLY A 226 7.24 19.23 -11.52
C GLY A 226 7.89 19.54 -12.87
N ASP A 227 7.93 20.80 -13.29
CA ASP A 227 8.58 21.21 -14.54
C ASP A 227 9.99 21.75 -14.31
N CYS A 228 10.87 21.55 -15.30
CA CYS A 228 12.18 22.17 -15.32
C CYS A 228 12.13 23.44 -16.18
N ILE A 229 12.31 24.61 -15.54
CA ILE A 229 12.17 25.92 -16.19
C ILE A 229 13.47 26.72 -16.17
N LYS A 230 13.56 27.75 -17.01
CA LYS A 230 14.78 28.55 -17.22
C LYS A 230 15.10 29.56 -16.11
N LYS A 231 14.17 29.83 -15.19
CA LYS A 231 14.34 30.79 -14.09
C LYS A 231 14.00 30.09 -12.78
N TYR A 232 14.62 30.52 -11.68
CA TYR A 232 14.31 30.02 -10.35
C TYR A 232 13.01 30.67 -9.82
N ASN A 233 12.53 30.25 -8.65
CA ASN A 233 11.32 30.77 -7.99
C ASN A 233 10.00 30.66 -8.76
N CYS A 234 9.90 29.77 -9.75
CA CYS A 234 8.72 29.69 -10.61
C CYS A 234 8.40 31.01 -11.35
N GLU A 235 9.39 31.88 -11.52
CA GLU A 235 9.22 33.11 -12.30
C GLU A 235 9.11 32.73 -13.79
N GLN A 236 8.05 33.22 -14.44
CA GLN A 236 7.83 33.01 -15.88
C GLN A 236 8.65 34.04 -16.68
#